data_AF-A0A1I6DGD7-F1
#
_entry.id   AF-A0A1I6DGD7-F1
#
_cell.length_a   1.000
_cell.length_b   1.000
_cell.length_c   1.000
_cell.angle_alpha   90.00
_cell.angle_beta   90.00
_cell.angle_gamma   90.00
#
_symmetry.space_group_name_H-M   'P 1'
#
loop_
_entity.id
_entity.type
_entity.pdbx_description
1 polymer ?
#
loop_
_entity_poly.entity_id
_entity_poly.type
_entity_poly.pdbx_seq_one_letter_code
_entity_poly.pdbx_strand_id
1 'polypeptide(L)'
;MTTHFRQFICAETAIYVGTLPCLRKSGLAAKLRVPLERVGFEDLTPELVTLNCPAVIFAPLFCSEFDAIELAQRLAELGFTGLFRPVCQPLPKPEMVEREIRAMAPGLDVKLYELHETPRHQLALVDA
;
A
#
# COMPACT_ATOMS: atom_id res chain seq x y z
N MET A 1 -16.84 -26.60 -21.29
CA MET A 1 -15.72 -25.81 -20.75
C MET A 1 -16.31 -24.56 -20.13
N THR A 2 -16.64 -24.65 -18.84
CA THR A 2 -17.39 -23.62 -18.13
C THR A 2 -16.40 -22.59 -17.60
N THR A 3 -16.17 -21.53 -18.36
CA THR A 3 -15.43 -20.37 -17.88
C THR A 3 -16.29 -19.73 -16.79
N HIS A 4 -15.92 -19.97 -15.53
CA HIS A 4 -16.50 -19.26 -14.41
C HIS A 4 -16.09 -17.79 -14.53
N PHE A 5 -16.97 -16.97 -15.09
CA PHE A 5 -16.91 -15.52 -15.00
C PHE A 5 -17.14 -15.16 -13.53
N ARG A 6 -16.05 -15.08 -12.75
CA ARG A 6 -16.10 -14.59 -11.37
C ARG A 6 -16.42 -13.11 -11.45
N GLN A 7 -17.61 -12.80 -10.95
CA GLN A 7 -18.15 -11.51 -10.59
C GLN A 7 -17.04 -10.47 -10.29
N PHE A 8 -16.89 -9.49 -11.18
CA PHE A 8 -16.13 -8.27 -10.91
C PHE A 8 -16.91 -7.48 -9.87
N ILE A 9 -16.62 -7.74 -8.60
CA ILE A 9 -17.06 -6.85 -7.53
C ILE A 9 -15.99 -5.76 -7.50
N CYS A 10 -16.31 -4.57 -8.03
CA CYS A 10 -15.61 -3.34 -7.65
C CYS A 10 -15.90 -3.08 -6.17
N ALA A 11 -15.37 -3.92 -5.29
CA ALA A 11 -15.25 -3.58 -3.89
C ALA A 11 -14.08 -2.61 -3.84
N GLU A 12 -14.28 -1.42 -3.28
CA GLU A 12 -13.17 -0.54 -2.93
C GLU A 12 -12.29 -1.28 -1.92
N THR A 13 -11.31 -2.03 -2.41
CA THR A 13 -10.36 -2.79 -1.60
C THR A 13 -9.04 -2.08 -1.58
N ALA A 14 -8.37 -2.17 -0.45
CA ALA A 14 -6.97 -1.82 -0.34
C ALA A 14 -6.15 -3.10 -0.50
N ILE A 15 -4.99 -2.99 -1.15
CA ILE A 15 -3.99 -4.06 -1.19
C ILE A 15 -2.77 -3.59 -0.39
N TYR A 16 -2.23 -4.46 0.45
CA TYR A 16 -0.92 -4.30 1.04
C TYR A 16 0.06 -5.29 0.40
N VAL A 17 1.11 -4.77 -0.22
CA VAL A 17 2.21 -5.58 -0.76
C VAL A 17 3.30 -5.72 0.31
N GLY A 18 3.66 -6.97 0.61
CA GLY A 18 4.75 -7.32 1.53
C GLY A 18 4.33 -8.28 2.63
N THR A 19 5.12 -8.32 3.70
CA THR A 19 4.96 -9.33 4.76
C THR A 19 3.89 -8.98 5.81
N LEU A 20 3.30 -10.02 6.40
CA LEU A 20 2.37 -9.88 7.53
C LEU A 20 2.99 -9.20 8.77
N PRO A 21 4.23 -9.49 9.19
CA PRO A 21 4.87 -8.77 10.29
C PRO A 21 4.94 -7.26 10.08
N CYS A 22 5.28 -6.79 8.87
CA CYS A 22 5.32 -5.36 8.58
C CYS A 22 3.93 -4.72 8.60
N LEU A 23 2.93 -5.41 8.02
CA LEU A 23 1.54 -4.95 8.05
C LEU A 23 0.99 -4.85 9.49
N ARG A 24 1.30 -5.82 10.34
CA ARG A 24 0.83 -5.81 11.73
C ARG A 24 1.47 -4.67 12.54
N LYS A 25 2.78 -4.46 12.37
CA LYS A 25 3.52 -3.39 13.07
C LYS A 25 3.04 -2.00 12.68
N SER A 26 2.57 -1.81 11.44
CA SER A 26 2.08 -0.50 11.00
C SER A 26 0.73 -0.10 11.60
N GLY A 27 -0.06 -1.07 12.07
CA GLY A 27 -1.44 -0.82 12.49
C GLY A 27 -2.35 -0.35 11.36
N LEU A 28 -1.89 -0.42 10.10
CA LEU A 28 -2.60 0.08 8.92
C LEU A 28 -3.97 -0.57 8.78
N ALA A 29 -4.04 -1.89 8.93
CA ALA A 29 -5.29 -2.65 8.81
C ALA A 29 -6.40 -2.15 9.76
N ALA A 30 -6.03 -1.67 10.95
CA ALA A 30 -6.98 -1.13 11.92
C ALA A 30 -7.42 0.32 11.60
N LYS A 31 -6.66 1.04 10.77
CA LYS A 31 -6.93 2.45 10.40
C LYS A 31 -7.79 2.56 9.14
N LEU A 32 -7.87 1.51 8.33
CA LEU A 32 -8.64 1.51 7.08
C LEU A 32 -10.12 1.19 7.34
N ARG A 33 -11.00 1.84 6.58
CA ARG A 33 -12.45 1.58 6.57
C ARG A 33 -12.88 0.61 5.48
N VAL A 34 -11.92 0.16 4.68
CA VAL A 34 -12.11 -0.76 3.56
C VAL A 34 -11.40 -2.08 3.86
N PRO A 35 -11.84 -3.20 3.26
CA PRO A 35 -11.10 -4.46 3.36
C PRO A 35 -9.67 -4.29 2.85
N LEU A 36 -8.71 -4.85 3.59
CA LEU A 36 -7.30 -4.86 3.22
C LEU A 36 -6.86 -6.30 2.92
N GLU A 37 -6.51 -6.56 1.68
CA GLU A 37 -5.90 -7.82 1.26
C GLU A 37 -4.37 -7.71 1.29
N ARG A 38 -3.68 -8.79 1.65
CA ARG A 38 -2.21 -8.83 1.63
C ARG A 38 -1.72 -9.74 0.53
N VAL A 39 -0.81 -9.22 -0.29
CA VAL A 39 -0.17 -9.91 -1.41
C VAL A 39 1.36 -9.88 -1.22
N GLY A 40 2.06 -10.95 -1.59
CA GLY A 40 3.53 -10.95 -1.65
C GLY A 40 4.02 -10.17 -2.87
N PHE A 41 5.25 -9.63 -2.81
CA PHE A 41 5.82 -8.92 -3.98
C PHE A 41 5.86 -9.80 -5.23
N GLU A 42 6.28 -11.06 -5.08
CA GLU A 42 6.33 -12.02 -6.19
C GLU A 42 4.97 -12.51 -6.66
N ASP A 43 3.95 -12.37 -5.83
CA ASP A 43 2.57 -12.79 -6.14
C ASP A 43 1.80 -11.68 -6.86
N LEU A 44 2.41 -10.52 -7.15
CA LEU A 44 1.79 -9.47 -7.93
C LEU A 44 1.64 -9.90 -9.38
N THR A 45 0.40 -10.02 -9.82
CA THR A 45 0.02 -10.35 -11.19
C THR A 45 -0.80 -9.23 -11.83
N PRO A 46 -0.88 -9.16 -13.17
CA PRO A 46 -1.72 -8.19 -13.86
C PRO A 46 -3.18 -8.27 -13.42
N GLU A 47 -3.71 -9.47 -13.16
CA GLU A 47 -5.10 -9.68 -12.76
C GLU A 47 -5.43 -8.98 -11.43
N LEU A 48 -4.50 -9.02 -10.48
CA LEU A 48 -4.65 -8.37 -9.17
C LEU A 48 -4.74 -6.85 -9.27
N VAL A 49 -4.08 -6.23 -10.25
CA VAL A 49 -4.07 -4.76 -10.38
C VAL A 49 -5.08 -4.23 -11.40
N THR A 50 -5.36 -4.98 -12.47
CA THR A 50 -6.27 -4.57 -13.54
C THR A 50 -7.71 -5.03 -13.32
N LEU A 51 -7.91 -6.28 -12.87
CA LEU A 51 -9.25 -6.86 -12.74
C LEU A 51 -9.87 -6.55 -11.38
N ASN A 52 -9.08 -6.64 -10.30
CA ASN A 52 -9.56 -6.28 -8.97
C ASN A 52 -9.63 -4.77 -8.74
N CYS A 53 -8.99 -3.96 -9.60
CA CYS A 53 -8.98 -2.50 -9.58
C CYS A 53 -8.89 -1.91 -8.16
N PRO A 54 -7.79 -2.18 -7.43
CA PRO A 54 -7.68 -1.76 -6.05
C PRO A 54 -7.75 -0.23 -5.94
N ALA A 55 -8.49 0.26 -4.95
CA ALA A 55 -8.63 1.70 -4.71
C ALA A 55 -7.28 2.32 -4.29
N VAL A 56 -6.45 1.55 -3.59
CA VAL A 56 -5.14 1.96 -3.12
C VAL A 56 -4.23 0.75 -2.89
N ILE A 57 -2.96 0.90 -3.25
CA ILE A 57 -1.90 -0.05 -2.92
C ILE A 57 -0.99 0.57 -1.86
N PHE A 58 -0.85 -0.13 -0.74
CA PHE A 58 0.10 0.16 0.32
C PHE A 58 1.28 -0.82 0.25
N ALA A 59 2.44 -0.38 0.69
CA ALA A 59 3.63 -1.23 0.82
C ALA A 59 4.61 -0.59 1.81
N PRO A 60 5.52 -1.32 2.46
CA PRO A 60 6.59 -0.68 3.22
C PRO A 60 7.43 0.18 2.28
N LEU A 61 7.91 1.33 2.76
CA LEU A 61 8.84 2.15 1.98
C LEU A 61 10.14 1.39 1.68
N PHE A 62 10.59 0.58 2.64
CA PHE A 62 11.74 -0.30 2.53
C PHE A 62 11.51 -1.57 3.35
N CYS A 63 11.79 -2.73 2.78
CA CYS A 63 11.88 -4.00 3.51
C CYS A 63 13.04 -4.85 2.98
N SER A 64 13.20 -6.06 3.52
CA SER A 64 14.26 -6.98 3.11
C SER A 64 14.03 -7.63 1.73
N GLU A 65 12.83 -7.52 1.18
CA GLU A 65 12.42 -8.23 -0.04
C GLU A 65 12.41 -7.32 -1.26
N PHE A 66 12.05 -6.04 -1.06
CA PHE A 66 11.96 -5.02 -2.10
C PHE A 66 11.98 -3.62 -1.46
N ASP A 67 12.08 -2.59 -2.28
CA ASP A 67 11.80 -1.21 -1.89
C ASP A 67 10.64 -0.60 -2.68
N ALA A 68 10.12 0.54 -2.21
CA ALA A 68 8.97 1.16 -2.86
C ALA A 68 9.23 1.62 -4.30
N ILE A 69 10.50 1.83 -4.70
CA ILE A 69 10.85 2.18 -6.08
C ILE A 69 10.70 0.95 -6.97
N GLU A 70 11.26 -0.18 -6.55
CA GLU A 70 11.15 -1.46 -7.25
C GLU A 70 9.67 -1.87 -7.42
N LEU A 71 8.87 -1.70 -6.36
CA LEU A 71 7.43 -1.94 -6.45
C LEU A 71 6.72 -0.95 -7.38
N ALA A 72 7.06 0.34 -7.34
CA ALA A 72 6.44 1.32 -8.23
C ALA A 72 6.70 1.00 -9.70
N GLN A 73 7.91 0.57 -10.04
CA GLN A 73 8.26 0.12 -11.39
C GLN A 73 7.44 -1.11 -11.79
N ARG A 74 7.39 -2.13 -10.93
CA ARG A 74 6.58 -3.34 -11.18
C ARG A 74 5.09 -3.01 -11.35
N LEU A 75 4.53 -2.11 -10.54
CA LEU A 75 3.14 -1.67 -10.68
C LEU A 75 2.90 -0.95 -12.03
N ALA A 76 3.85 -0.11 -12.47
CA ALA A 76 3.77 0.55 -13.76
C ALA A 76 3.85 -0.44 -14.93
N GLU A 77 4.74 -1.44 -14.86
CA GLU A 77 4.85 -2.53 -15.83
C GLU A 77 3.55 -3.36 -15.92
N LEU A 78 2.88 -3.56 -14.79
CA LEU A 78 1.58 -4.22 -14.71
C LEU A 78 0.40 -3.31 -15.12
N GLY A 79 0.66 -2.05 -15.48
CA GLY A 79 -0.34 -1.09 -15.95
C GLY A 79 -1.20 -0.47 -14.84
N PHE A 80 -0.81 -0.59 -13.58
CA PHE A 80 -1.50 0.09 -12.48
C PHE A 80 -1.22 1.60 -12.55
N THR A 81 -2.27 2.41 -12.43
CA THR A 81 -2.20 3.89 -12.48
C THR A 81 -2.92 4.55 -11.30
N GLY A 82 -3.21 3.77 -10.26
CA GLY A 82 -3.99 4.22 -9.10
C GLY A 82 -3.14 4.81 -7.98
N LEU A 83 -3.73 4.85 -6.79
CA LEU A 83 -3.10 5.40 -5.60
C LEU A 83 -2.05 4.42 -5.06
N PHE A 84 -0.79 4.85 -5.03
CA PHE A 84 0.30 4.14 -4.36
C PHE A 84 0.72 4.90 -3.10
N ARG A 85 0.72 4.21 -1.96
CA ARG A 85 0.95 4.77 -0.63
C ARG A 85 2.03 4.00 0.12
N PRO A 86 3.33 4.26 -0.14
CA PRO A 86 4.40 3.68 0.65
C PRO A 86 4.27 4.09 2.12
N VAL A 87 4.37 3.11 3.01
CA VAL A 87 4.18 3.22 4.45
C VAL A 87 5.54 3.35 5.11
N CYS A 88 5.73 4.40 5.89
CA CYS A 88 7.00 4.67 6.55
C CYS A 88 6.79 5.32 7.92
N GLN A 89 7.87 5.39 8.71
CA GLN A 89 7.93 6.33 9.83
C GLN A 89 8.03 7.78 9.28
N PRO A 90 7.71 8.80 10.09
CA PRO A 90 7.83 10.18 9.66
C PRO A 90 9.25 10.50 9.16
N LEU A 91 9.34 11.16 8.01
CA LEU A 91 10.59 11.54 7.38
C LEU A 91 10.79 13.06 7.44
N PRO A 92 12.03 13.57 7.47
CA PRO A 92 12.28 15.01 7.48
C PRO A 92 11.92 15.71 6.17
N LYS A 93 11.91 14.99 5.03
CA LYS A 93 11.65 15.51 3.67
C LYS A 93 10.89 14.48 2.83
N PRO A 94 9.64 14.12 3.20
CA PRO A 94 8.87 13.08 2.53
C PRO A 94 8.70 13.33 1.02
N GLU A 95 8.56 14.59 0.62
CA GLU A 95 8.37 15.01 -0.77
C GLU A 95 9.54 14.65 -1.69
N MET A 96 10.77 14.57 -1.15
CA MET A 96 11.94 14.16 -1.91
C MET A 96 11.84 12.68 -2.33
N VAL A 97 11.45 11.82 -1.39
CA VAL A 97 11.27 10.39 -1.61
C VAL A 97 10.10 10.15 -2.57
N GLU A 98 8.97 10.82 -2.36
CA GLU A 98 7.83 10.71 -3.28
C GLU A 98 8.20 11.10 -4.71
N ARG A 99 9.02 12.15 -4.88
CA ARG A 99 9.49 12.58 -6.20
C ARG A 99 10.36 11.53 -6.87
N GLU A 100 11.25 10.87 -6.13
CA GLU A 100 12.08 9.78 -6.66
C GLU A 100 11.23 8.60 -7.13
N ILE A 101 10.24 8.19 -6.34
CA ILE A 101 9.32 7.12 -6.71
C ILE A 101 8.50 7.50 -7.95
N ARG A 102 7.92 8.72 -8.00
CA ARG A 102 7.18 9.19 -9.19
C ARG A 102 8.04 9.28 -10.44
N ALA A 103 9.33 9.61 -10.31
CA ALA A 103 10.24 9.65 -11.45
C ALA A 103 10.41 8.27 -12.10
N MET A 104 10.31 7.20 -11.32
CA MET A 104 10.40 5.81 -11.80
C MET A 104 9.07 5.27 -12.30
N ALA A 105 7.94 5.78 -11.80
CA ALA A 105 6.60 5.39 -12.20
C ALA A 105 5.66 6.61 -12.33
N PRO A 106 5.75 7.40 -13.43
CA PRO A 106 5.02 8.66 -13.59
C PRO A 106 3.49 8.51 -13.63
N GLY A 107 3.00 7.31 -13.94
CA GLY A 107 1.56 7.00 -14.00
C GLY A 107 0.93 6.73 -12.63
N LEU A 108 1.71 6.65 -11.56
CA LEU A 108 1.21 6.41 -10.20
C LEU A 108 0.95 7.73 -9.47
N ASP A 109 -0.18 7.81 -8.76
CA ASP A 109 -0.35 8.81 -7.72
C ASP A 109 0.40 8.33 -6.48
N VAL A 110 1.58 8.91 -6.23
CA VAL A 110 2.43 8.55 -5.08
C VAL A 110 2.32 9.59 -3.97
N LYS A 111 2.06 9.10 -2.75
CA LYS A 111 2.13 9.88 -1.52
C LYS A 111 2.52 8.99 -0.34
N LEU A 112 3.42 9.43 0.53
CA LEU A 112 3.79 8.63 1.70
C LEU A 112 2.64 8.57 2.71
N TYR A 113 2.49 7.40 3.33
CA TYR A 113 1.62 7.19 4.48
C TYR A 113 2.49 7.08 5.74
N GLU A 114 2.71 8.22 6.39
CA GLU A 114 3.53 8.30 7.59
C GLU A 114 2.77 7.73 8.80
N LEU A 115 3.39 6.75 9.45
CA LEU A 115 2.90 6.14 10.67
C LEU A 115 3.25 7.01 11.85
N HIS A 116 2.35 7.94 12.19
CA HIS A 116 2.44 8.62 13.47
C HIS A 116 2.04 7.64 14.58
N GLU A 117 3.00 7.35 15.47
CA GLU A 117 2.68 6.76 16.77
C GLU A 117 1.80 7.77 17.52
N THR A 118 0.63 7.34 17.99
CA THR A 118 -0.15 8.16 18.92
C THR A 118 0.68 8.31 20.20
N PRO A 119 1.03 9.52 20.65
CA PRO A 119 1.81 9.69 21.87
C PRO A 119 1.09 9.02 23.04
N ARG A 120 1.77 8.11 23.77
CA ARG A 120 1.20 7.41 24.93
C ARG A 120 0.69 8.35 26.04
N HIS A 121 1.05 9.63 26.02
CA HIS A 121 0.65 10.62 27.03
C HIS A 121 -0.83 11.02 27.01
N GLN A 122 -1.64 10.57 26.04
CA GLN A 122 -3.07 10.92 25.99
C GLN A 122 -4.01 9.78 26.44
N LEU A 123 -3.47 8.64 26.90
CA LEU A 123 -4.26 7.57 27.53
C LEU A 123 -4.41 7.71 29.06
N ALA A 124 -3.85 8.74 29.70
CA ALA A 124 -3.89 8.90 31.16
C ALA A 124 -4.93 9.92 31.67
N LEU A 125 -5.81 10.46 30.82
CA LEU A 125 -6.78 11.49 31.23
C LEU A 125 -8.25 11.17 30.92
N VAL A 126 -8.58 9.91 30.61
CA VAL A 126 -9.98 9.50 30.37
C VAL A 126 -10.57 8.64 31.50
N ASP A 127 -9.79 8.38 32.57
CA ASP A 127 -10.23 7.59 33.73
C ASP A 127 -10.17 8.40 35.04
N ALA A 128 -10.63 9.65 35.02
CA ALA A 128 -10.83 10.48 36.23
C ALA A 128 -12.31 10.81 36.46
#